data_AF-A0A8U0P176-F1
#
_entry.id   AF-A0A8U0P176-F1
#
_cell.length_a   1.000
_cell.length_b   1.000
_cell.length_c   1.000
_cell.angle_alpha   90.00
_cell.angle_beta   90.00
_cell.angle_gamma   90.00
#
_symmetry.space_group_name_H-M   'P 1'
#
loop_
_entity.id
_entity.type
_entity.pdbx_description
1 polymer ?
#
loop_
_entity_poly.entity_id
_entity_poly.type
_entity_poly.pdbx_seq_one_letter_code
_entity_poly.pdbx_strand_id
1 'polypeptide(L)'
;MAENESVECITEHERILQEIESTDTACVGPTLRSVYDDQPNAHKRFMEKLEVRIRNHDREIEKMCNFHHQGFVDAITELLKVRADAEKLMGQVTDTNRRLQDAGREVTAQTEEVIRCRIQQRNMATTVERLQLCLPVLEMYSKLKEQLESKRYYAALKTMEQLEKVYIPRVSRYRFCQIMADNLPKLREDIKDISMSDLKDFLESIRKHSDKIGETAMKQV
;
A
#
# COMPACT_ATOMS: atom_id res chain seq x y z
N MET A 1 -54.18 70.73 -48.62
CA MET A 1 -55.16 70.16 -47.66
C MET A 1 -55.14 68.63 -47.71
N ALA A 2 -55.29 67.99 -48.88
CA ALA A 2 -55.21 66.53 -49.02
C ALA A 2 -53.87 65.87 -48.60
N GLU A 3 -52.74 66.57 -48.74
CA GLU A 3 -51.43 66.08 -48.26
C GLU A 3 -51.26 66.13 -46.74
N ASN A 4 -52.06 66.95 -46.03
CA ASN A 4 -51.97 67.07 -44.57
C ASN A 4 -52.83 65.99 -43.89
N GLU A 5 -54.01 65.70 -44.45
CA GLU A 5 -54.90 64.61 -44.01
C GLU A 5 -54.30 63.22 -44.24
N SER A 6 -53.53 63.03 -45.32
CA SER A 6 -52.84 61.76 -45.58
C SER A 6 -51.69 61.50 -44.60
N VAL A 7 -50.97 62.55 -44.19
CA VAL A 7 -49.88 62.46 -43.20
C VAL A 7 -50.44 62.21 -41.79
N GLU A 8 -51.54 62.86 -41.40
CA GLU A 8 -52.22 62.61 -40.12
C GLU A 8 -52.75 61.17 -40.02
N CYS A 9 -53.41 60.66 -41.06
CA CYS A 9 -53.88 59.28 -41.14
C CYS A 9 -52.71 58.26 -41.11
N ILE A 10 -51.56 58.61 -41.71
CA ILE A 10 -50.34 57.79 -41.63
C ILE A 10 -49.83 57.70 -40.19
N THR A 11 -49.82 58.81 -39.44
CA THR A 11 -49.36 58.84 -38.04
C THR A 11 -50.31 58.15 -37.07
N GLU A 12 -51.61 58.17 -37.33
CA GLU A 12 -52.63 57.49 -36.53
C GLU A 12 -52.55 55.97 -36.65
N HIS A 13 -52.39 55.43 -37.87
CA HIS A 13 -52.20 53.99 -38.05
C HIS A 13 -50.92 53.47 -37.38
N GLU A 14 -49.84 54.25 -37.37
CA GLU A 14 -48.61 53.88 -36.64
C GLU A 14 -48.83 53.88 -35.12
N ARG A 15 -49.56 54.87 -34.59
CA ARG A 15 -49.93 54.92 -33.18
C ARG A 15 -50.78 53.69 -32.78
N ILE A 16 -51.77 53.34 -33.60
CA ILE A 16 -52.63 52.17 -33.36
C ILE A 16 -51.81 50.87 -33.41
N LEU A 17 -50.87 50.73 -34.36
CA LEU A 17 -49.98 49.56 -34.41
C LEU A 17 -49.08 49.46 -33.17
N GLN A 18 -48.53 50.57 -32.68
CA GLN A 18 -47.73 50.58 -31.45
C GLN A 18 -48.58 50.25 -30.21
N GLU A 19 -49.82 50.74 -30.17
CA GLU A 19 -50.76 50.41 -29.10
C GLU A 19 -51.10 48.91 -29.11
N ILE A 20 -51.31 48.32 -30.29
CA ILE A 20 -51.51 46.86 -30.44
C ILE A 20 -50.26 46.07 -30.00
N GLU A 21 -49.06 46.55 -30.33
CA GLU A 21 -47.80 45.88 -29.95
C GLU A 21 -47.50 45.95 -28.44
N SER A 22 -48.02 46.96 -27.74
CA SER A 22 -47.74 47.22 -26.32
C SER A 22 -48.87 46.82 -25.38
N THR A 23 -50.08 46.60 -25.89
CA THR A 23 -51.29 46.32 -25.09
C THR A 23 -51.56 44.82 -25.00
N ASP A 24 -52.02 44.36 -23.83
CA ASP A 24 -52.45 42.98 -23.63
C ASP A 24 -53.61 42.60 -24.58
N THR A 25 -53.62 41.37 -25.07
CA THR A 25 -54.54 40.89 -26.13
C THR A 25 -56.02 41.01 -25.70
N ALA A 26 -56.28 41.06 -24.39
CA ALA A 26 -57.62 41.26 -23.83
C ALA A 26 -58.17 42.69 -24.03
N CYS A 27 -57.34 43.68 -24.33
CA CYS A 27 -57.69 45.11 -24.33
C CYS A 27 -57.60 45.78 -25.71
N VAL A 28 -57.40 45.02 -26.78
CA VAL A 28 -57.23 45.57 -28.15
C VAL A 28 -58.57 46.00 -28.78
N GLY A 29 -59.70 45.58 -28.21
CA GLY A 29 -61.04 45.82 -28.76
C GLY A 29 -61.40 47.30 -28.99
N PRO A 30 -61.20 48.21 -28.02
CA PRO A 30 -61.39 49.64 -28.20
C PRO A 30 -60.46 50.26 -29.26
N THR A 31 -59.18 49.85 -29.27
CA THR A 31 -58.15 50.31 -30.21
C THR A 31 -58.43 49.85 -31.65
N LEU A 32 -59.05 48.68 -31.84
CA LEU A 32 -59.49 48.23 -33.16
C LEU A 32 -60.76 48.92 -33.63
N ARG A 33 -61.60 49.42 -32.71
CA ARG A 33 -62.84 50.12 -33.08
C ARG A 33 -62.54 51.45 -33.78
N SER A 34 -61.51 52.18 -33.34
CA SER A 34 -61.10 53.45 -34.00
C SER A 34 -60.68 53.27 -35.46
N VAL A 35 -60.11 52.11 -35.82
CA VAL A 35 -59.75 51.79 -37.23
C VAL A 35 -60.98 51.78 -38.18
N TYR A 36 -62.19 51.56 -37.64
CA TYR A 36 -63.42 51.50 -38.42
C TYR A 36 -64.25 52.80 -38.36
N ASP A 37 -64.00 53.67 -37.37
CA ASP A 37 -64.87 54.82 -37.07
C ASP A 37 -64.60 56.04 -37.96
N ASP A 38 -63.41 56.19 -38.53
CA ASP A 38 -62.99 57.48 -39.11
C ASP A 38 -63.34 57.73 -40.59
N GLN A 39 -63.32 56.74 -41.51
CA GLN A 39 -63.68 56.93 -42.94
C GLN A 39 -64.04 55.63 -43.72
N PRO A 40 -64.83 55.70 -44.82
CA PRO A 40 -65.04 54.56 -45.71
C PRO A 40 -63.72 54.08 -46.34
N ASN A 41 -63.37 52.81 -46.11
CA ASN A 41 -62.10 52.13 -46.48
C ASN A 41 -60.87 52.41 -45.58
N ALA A 42 -61.00 53.08 -44.42
CA ALA A 42 -59.90 53.27 -43.47
C ALA A 42 -59.27 51.93 -43.01
N HIS A 43 -60.12 50.96 -42.65
CA HIS A 43 -59.70 49.59 -42.30
C HIS A 43 -58.85 48.90 -43.38
N LYS A 44 -59.11 49.12 -44.68
CA LYS A 44 -58.30 48.50 -45.75
C LYS A 44 -56.88 49.06 -45.76
N ARG A 45 -56.74 50.38 -45.61
CA ARG A 45 -55.44 51.06 -45.53
C ARG A 45 -54.68 50.68 -44.27
N PHE A 46 -55.38 50.48 -43.14
CA PHE A 46 -54.79 49.97 -41.92
C PHE A 46 -54.29 48.53 -42.09
N MET A 47 -55.09 47.64 -42.69
CA MET A 47 -54.68 46.26 -42.98
C MET A 47 -53.44 46.21 -43.89
N GLU A 48 -53.36 47.04 -44.92
CA GLU A 48 -52.16 47.15 -45.78
C GLU A 48 -50.92 47.56 -44.96
N LYS A 49 -51.06 48.51 -44.03
CA LYS A 49 -49.97 48.91 -43.13
C LYS A 49 -49.60 47.81 -42.13
N LEU A 50 -50.58 47.11 -41.57
CA LEU A 50 -50.36 45.98 -40.67
C LEU A 50 -49.60 44.86 -41.39
N GLU A 51 -49.94 44.54 -42.64
CA GLU A 51 -49.19 43.59 -43.47
C GLU A 51 -47.75 44.04 -43.74
N VAL A 52 -47.50 45.34 -43.92
CA VAL A 52 -46.13 45.87 -44.02
C VAL A 52 -45.39 45.71 -42.67
N ARG A 53 -46.04 45.99 -41.54
CA ARG A 53 -45.46 45.86 -40.20
C ARG A 53 -45.12 44.40 -39.87
N ILE A 54 -46.01 43.46 -40.15
CA ILE A 54 -45.78 42.01 -40.01
C ILE A 54 -44.58 41.57 -40.86
N ARG A 55 -44.55 41.95 -42.14
CA ARG A 55 -43.42 41.61 -43.03
C ARG A 55 -42.09 42.21 -42.56
N ASN A 56 -42.11 43.38 -41.93
CA ASN A 56 -40.90 43.98 -41.36
C ASN A 56 -40.42 43.19 -40.13
N HIS A 57 -41.33 42.81 -39.21
CA HIS A 57 -40.99 41.95 -38.07
C HIS A 57 -40.48 40.58 -38.51
N ASP A 58 -41.11 39.94 -39.49
CA ASP A 58 -40.64 38.66 -40.03
C ASP A 58 -39.21 38.78 -40.57
N ARG A 59 -38.89 39.87 -41.28
CA ARG A 59 -37.54 40.14 -41.78
C ARG A 59 -36.53 40.39 -40.65
N GLU A 60 -36.94 41.07 -39.58
CA GLU A 60 -36.09 41.32 -38.42
C GLU A 60 -35.80 40.01 -37.65
N ILE A 61 -36.83 39.18 -37.46
CA ILE A 61 -36.70 37.83 -36.86
C ILE A 61 -35.75 36.99 -37.72
N GLU A 62 -35.95 36.95 -39.04
CA GLU A 62 -35.09 36.18 -39.95
C GLU A 62 -33.63 36.69 -39.90
N LYS A 63 -33.42 38.01 -39.88
CA LYS A 63 -32.09 38.60 -39.76
C LYS A 63 -31.41 38.23 -38.44
N MET A 64 -32.13 38.29 -37.33
CA MET A 64 -31.62 37.92 -36.00
C MET A 64 -31.29 36.42 -35.93
N CYS A 65 -32.17 35.57 -36.44
CA CYS A 65 -31.95 34.13 -36.54
C CYS A 65 -30.71 33.82 -37.38
N ASN A 66 -30.60 34.41 -38.57
CA ASN A 66 -29.46 34.20 -39.47
C ASN A 66 -28.15 34.71 -38.85
N PHE A 67 -28.18 35.83 -38.13
CA PHE A 67 -27.00 36.37 -37.44
C PHE A 67 -26.48 35.43 -36.35
N HIS A 68 -27.35 34.76 -35.60
CA HIS A 68 -26.96 33.88 -34.51
C HIS A 68 -26.87 32.39 -34.88
N HIS A 69 -27.38 31.98 -36.04
CA HIS A 69 -27.45 30.57 -36.43
C HIS A 69 -26.07 29.90 -36.42
N GLN A 70 -25.07 30.55 -37.01
CA GLN A 70 -23.72 29.98 -37.06
C GLN A 70 -23.12 29.80 -35.65
N GLY A 71 -23.26 30.81 -34.78
CA GLY A 71 -22.77 30.71 -33.40
C GLY A 71 -23.44 29.60 -32.59
N PHE A 72 -24.73 29.35 -32.83
CA PHE A 72 -25.45 28.22 -32.24
C PHE A 72 -24.91 26.87 -32.75
N VAL A 73 -24.70 26.74 -34.06
CA VAL A 73 -24.13 25.52 -34.67
C VAL A 73 -22.71 25.26 -34.15
N ASP A 74 -21.89 26.30 -34.03
CA ASP A 74 -20.53 26.21 -33.51
C ASP A 74 -20.53 25.75 -32.06
N ALA A 75 -21.38 26.34 -31.21
CA ALA A 75 -21.52 25.95 -29.80
C ALA A 75 -21.96 24.49 -29.62
N ILE A 76 -22.91 24.01 -30.43
CA ILE A 76 -23.31 22.59 -30.42
C ILE A 76 -22.13 21.70 -30.83
N THR A 77 -21.42 22.09 -31.88
CA THR A 77 -20.27 21.33 -32.38
C THR A 77 -19.17 21.23 -31.33
N GLU A 78 -18.88 22.32 -30.62
CA GLU A 78 -17.94 22.33 -29.50
C GLU A 78 -18.40 21.45 -28.34
N LEU A 79 -19.67 21.51 -27.95
CA LEU A 79 -20.24 20.64 -26.92
C LEU A 79 -20.10 19.16 -27.28
N LEU A 80 -20.33 18.79 -28.54
CA LEU A 80 -20.15 17.41 -29.01
C LEU A 80 -18.68 16.98 -28.94
N LYS A 81 -17.73 17.86 -29.28
CA LYS A 81 -16.29 17.58 -29.14
C LYS A 81 -15.91 17.38 -27.67
N VAL A 82 -16.33 18.29 -26.79
CA VAL A 82 -16.05 18.19 -25.34
C VAL A 82 -16.60 16.89 -24.77
N ARG A 83 -17.81 16.47 -25.18
CA ARG A 83 -18.37 15.18 -24.78
C ARG A 83 -17.49 14.00 -25.22
N ALA A 84 -17.06 13.98 -26.47
CA ALA A 84 -16.20 12.92 -26.99
C ALA A 84 -14.84 12.87 -26.25
N ASP A 85 -14.26 14.02 -25.96
CA ASP A 85 -13.01 14.12 -25.20
C ASP A 85 -13.19 13.65 -23.76
N ALA A 86 -14.31 13.98 -23.11
CA ALA A 86 -14.64 13.50 -21.76
C ALA A 86 -14.81 11.97 -21.72
N GLU A 87 -15.50 11.38 -22.71
CA GLU A 87 -15.66 9.93 -22.83
C GLU A 87 -14.29 9.24 -23.02
N LYS A 88 -13.41 9.81 -23.86
CA LYS A 88 -12.05 9.32 -24.07
C LYS A 88 -11.22 9.41 -22.79
N LEU A 89 -11.25 10.53 -22.08
CA LEU A 89 -10.54 10.74 -20.82
C LEU A 89 -11.01 9.73 -19.77
N MET A 90 -12.32 9.51 -19.65
CA MET A 90 -12.88 8.51 -18.73
C MET A 90 -12.35 7.10 -19.03
N GLY A 91 -12.27 6.73 -20.31
CA GLY A 91 -11.66 5.47 -20.74
C GLY A 91 -10.19 5.35 -20.34
N GLN A 92 -9.40 6.41 -20.56
CA GLN A 92 -7.99 6.46 -20.18
C GLN A 92 -7.77 6.37 -18.66
N VAL A 93 -8.59 7.08 -17.88
CA VAL A 93 -8.54 7.05 -16.41
C VAL A 93 -8.86 5.65 -15.89
N THR A 94 -9.90 5.02 -16.44
CA THR A 94 -10.31 3.67 -16.03
C THR A 94 -9.24 2.63 -16.37
N ASP A 95 -8.67 2.68 -17.57
CA ASP A 95 -7.59 1.77 -17.98
C ASP A 95 -6.31 1.99 -17.16
N THR A 96 -5.95 3.24 -16.88
CA THR A 96 -4.80 3.57 -16.02
C THR A 96 -5.01 3.06 -14.60
N ASN A 97 -6.20 3.26 -14.02
CA ASN A 97 -6.54 2.74 -12.71
C ASN A 97 -6.47 1.20 -12.69
N ARG A 98 -6.97 0.52 -13.73
CA ARG A 98 -6.87 -0.95 -13.82
C ARG A 98 -5.41 -1.41 -13.83
N ARG A 99 -4.58 -0.83 -14.70
CA ARG A 99 -3.14 -1.15 -14.80
C ARG A 99 -2.40 -0.89 -13.49
N LEU A 100 -2.72 0.21 -12.81
CA LEU A 100 -2.13 0.53 -11.51
C LEU A 100 -2.51 -0.50 -10.44
N GLN A 101 -3.78 -0.91 -10.39
CA GLN A 101 -4.23 -1.95 -9.45
C GLN A 101 -3.59 -3.31 -9.74
N ASP A 102 -3.46 -3.69 -11.02
CA ASP A 102 -2.80 -4.93 -11.42
C ASP A 102 -1.33 -4.95 -11.00
N ALA A 103 -0.58 -3.89 -11.32
CA ALA A 103 0.81 -3.75 -10.89
C ALA A 103 0.94 -3.69 -9.36
N GLY A 104 0.03 -2.99 -8.69
CA GLY A 104 0.00 -2.89 -7.23
C GLY A 104 -0.24 -4.24 -6.55
N ARG A 105 -1.09 -5.11 -7.12
CA ARG A 105 -1.30 -6.48 -6.64
C ARG A 105 -0.02 -7.31 -6.69
N GLU A 106 0.69 -7.27 -7.81
CA GLU A 106 1.95 -8.01 -7.97
C GLU A 106 3.01 -7.54 -6.97
N VAL A 107 3.19 -6.21 -6.83
CA VAL A 107 4.15 -5.64 -5.87
C VAL A 107 3.79 -6.01 -4.43
N THR A 108 2.51 -6.01 -4.08
CA THR A 108 2.05 -6.40 -2.74
C THR A 108 2.39 -7.86 -2.46
N ALA A 109 2.08 -8.76 -3.40
CA ALA A 109 2.39 -10.20 -3.26
C ALA A 109 3.90 -10.44 -3.11
N GLN A 110 4.74 -9.81 -3.95
CA GLN A 110 6.20 -9.92 -3.83
C GLN A 110 6.71 -9.36 -2.50
N THR A 111 6.11 -8.28 -2.00
CA THR A 111 6.50 -7.68 -0.71
C THR A 111 6.19 -8.62 0.46
N GLU A 112 5.03 -9.28 0.46
CA GLU A 112 4.66 -10.27 1.47
C GLU A 112 5.63 -11.47 1.47
N GLU A 113 6.01 -11.96 0.29
CA GLU A 113 7.00 -13.03 0.13
C GLU A 113 8.36 -12.61 0.68
N VAL A 114 8.83 -11.38 0.38
CA VAL A 114 10.08 -10.84 0.92
C VAL A 114 10.04 -10.72 2.44
N ILE A 115 8.92 -10.28 3.02
CA ILE A 115 8.74 -10.21 4.47
C ILE A 115 8.86 -11.61 5.08
N ARG A 116 8.18 -12.62 4.50
CA ARG A 116 8.26 -14.01 4.96
C ARG A 116 9.70 -14.53 4.90
N CYS A 117 10.41 -14.31 3.79
CA CYS A 117 11.80 -14.69 3.63
C CYS A 117 12.71 -14.01 4.66
N ARG A 118 12.51 -12.72 4.96
CA ARG A 118 13.29 -11.99 5.98
C ARG A 118 13.06 -12.53 7.38
N ILE A 119 11.82 -12.89 7.73
CA ILE A 119 11.52 -13.52 9.02
C ILE A 119 12.23 -14.87 9.12
N GLN A 120 12.16 -15.69 8.05
CA GLN A 120 12.85 -16.97 8.00
C GLN A 120 14.36 -16.80 8.14
N GLN A 121 14.95 -15.86 7.38
CA GLN A 121 16.38 -15.56 7.46
C GLN A 121 16.79 -15.11 8.87
N ARG A 122 16.00 -14.25 9.52
CA ARG A 122 16.26 -13.82 10.90
C ARG A 122 16.22 -14.99 11.88
N ASN A 123 15.23 -15.86 11.74
CA ASN A 123 15.10 -17.06 12.58
C ASN A 123 16.29 -17.99 12.37
N MET A 124 16.71 -18.21 11.11
CA MET A 124 17.88 -19.02 10.78
C MET A 124 19.16 -18.42 11.37
N ALA A 125 19.40 -17.12 11.20
CA ALA A 125 20.56 -16.44 11.76
C ALA A 125 20.59 -16.55 13.29
N THR A 126 19.46 -16.30 13.94
CA THR A 126 19.33 -16.45 15.41
C THR A 126 19.65 -17.88 15.84
N THR A 127 19.11 -18.89 15.15
CA THR A 127 19.40 -20.30 15.46
C THR A 127 20.88 -20.62 15.28
N VAL A 128 21.52 -20.15 14.21
CA VAL A 128 22.96 -20.33 13.98
C VAL A 128 23.76 -19.72 15.13
N GLU A 129 23.48 -18.49 15.54
CA GLU A 129 24.14 -17.83 16.67
C GLU A 129 23.96 -18.63 17.97
N ARG A 130 22.75 -19.13 18.25
CA ARG A 130 22.49 -19.96 19.44
C ARG A 130 23.28 -21.28 19.39
N LEU A 131 23.32 -21.95 18.25
CA LEU A 131 24.09 -23.19 18.08
C LEU A 131 25.60 -22.95 18.23
N GLN A 132 26.12 -21.84 17.70
CA GLN A 132 27.51 -21.45 17.85
C GLN A 132 27.91 -21.22 19.31
N LEU A 133 27.02 -20.68 20.15
CA LEU A 133 27.27 -20.58 21.59
C LEU A 133 27.33 -21.94 22.29
N CYS A 134 26.55 -22.91 21.82
CA CYS A 134 26.49 -24.26 22.40
C CYS A 134 27.66 -25.14 21.96
N LEU A 135 28.20 -24.94 20.76
CA LEU A 135 29.20 -25.82 20.16
C LEU A 135 30.45 -26.03 21.04
N PRO A 136 31.10 -24.98 21.61
CA PRO A 136 32.28 -25.18 22.46
C PRO A 136 32.00 -26.01 23.72
N VAL A 137 30.76 -25.95 24.24
CA VAL A 137 30.37 -26.72 25.43
C VAL A 137 30.27 -28.21 25.08
N LEU A 138 29.68 -28.53 23.92
CA LEU A 138 29.58 -29.89 23.42
C LEU A 138 30.96 -30.47 23.08
N GLU A 139 31.82 -29.70 22.42
CA GLU A 139 33.20 -30.10 22.10
C GLU A 139 34.02 -30.38 23.36
N MET A 140 33.95 -29.48 24.36
CA MET A 140 34.66 -29.65 25.63
C MET A 140 34.13 -30.84 26.44
N TYR A 141 32.82 -31.09 26.41
CA TYR A 141 32.24 -32.27 27.04
C TYR A 141 32.62 -33.57 26.33
N SER A 142 32.68 -33.57 24.99
CA SER A 142 33.20 -34.71 24.21
C SER A 142 34.64 -35.01 24.57
N LYS A 143 35.49 -33.97 24.62
CA LYS A 143 36.89 -34.07 25.05
C LYS A 143 37.02 -34.63 26.47
N LEU A 144 36.15 -34.21 27.40
CA LEU A 144 36.11 -34.78 28.75
C LEU A 144 35.86 -36.29 28.71
N LYS A 145 34.87 -36.75 27.93
CA LYS A 145 34.57 -38.18 27.80
C LYS A 145 35.76 -38.97 27.22
N GLU A 146 36.38 -38.47 26.15
CA GLU A 146 37.57 -39.11 25.56
C GLU A 146 38.74 -39.22 26.55
N GLN A 147 38.94 -38.19 27.38
CA GLN A 147 39.98 -38.19 28.42
C GLN A 147 39.69 -39.22 29.52
N LEU A 148 38.42 -39.41 29.88
CA LEU A 148 38.00 -40.44 30.84
C LEU A 148 38.22 -41.84 30.28
N GLU A 149 37.81 -42.09 29.04
CA GLU A 149 38.02 -43.37 28.35
C GLU A 149 39.51 -43.72 28.21
N SER A 150 40.34 -42.71 27.95
CA SER A 150 41.80 -42.86 27.88
C SER A 150 42.50 -42.93 29.25
N LYS A 151 41.75 -42.98 30.36
CA LYS A 151 42.25 -42.95 31.76
C LYS A 151 43.17 -41.77 32.08
N ARG A 152 43.05 -40.65 31.36
CA ARG A 152 43.83 -39.42 31.60
C ARG A 152 43.14 -38.56 32.66
N TYR A 153 43.03 -39.09 33.88
CA TYR A 153 42.20 -38.53 34.96
C TYR A 153 42.54 -37.09 35.33
N TYR A 154 43.82 -36.72 35.41
CA TYR A 154 44.22 -35.34 35.69
C TYR A 154 43.78 -34.36 34.60
N ALA A 155 43.95 -34.74 33.32
CA ALA A 155 43.52 -33.91 32.20
C ALA A 155 41.98 -33.79 32.16
N ALA A 156 41.26 -34.88 32.45
CA ALA A 156 39.80 -34.90 32.57
C ALA A 156 39.32 -33.92 33.66
N LEU A 157 39.91 -33.96 34.85
CA LEU A 157 39.57 -33.05 35.96
C LEU A 157 39.75 -31.58 35.56
N LYS A 158 40.83 -31.25 34.85
CA LYS A 158 41.10 -29.88 34.37
C LYS A 158 40.10 -29.44 33.31
N THR A 159 39.78 -30.30 32.34
CA THR A 159 38.76 -30.02 31.32
C THR A 159 37.37 -29.83 31.96
N MET A 160 37.03 -30.66 32.94
CA MET A 160 35.78 -30.58 33.69
C MET A 160 35.67 -29.26 34.46
N GLU A 161 36.73 -28.83 35.13
CA GLU A 161 36.76 -27.54 35.82
C GLU A 161 36.53 -26.37 34.86
N GLN A 162 37.17 -26.39 33.68
CA GLN A 162 36.94 -25.38 32.64
C GLN A 162 35.49 -25.40 32.13
N LEU A 163 34.93 -26.60 31.92
CA LEU A 163 33.56 -26.77 31.49
C LEU A 163 32.57 -26.17 32.50
N GLU A 164 32.76 -26.45 33.79
CA GLU A 164 31.92 -25.99 34.90
C GLU A 164 32.02 -24.47 35.12
N LYS A 165 33.23 -23.92 35.12
CA LYS A 165 33.45 -22.50 35.47
C LYS A 165 33.31 -21.53 34.30
N VAL A 166 33.60 -21.95 33.07
CA VAL A 166 33.69 -21.05 31.90
C VAL A 166 32.58 -21.29 30.90
N TYR A 167 32.35 -22.54 30.52
CA TYR A 167 31.49 -22.86 29.36
C TYR A 167 30.02 -23.02 29.74
N ILE A 168 29.70 -23.81 30.77
CA ILE A 168 28.32 -24.07 31.20
C ILE A 168 27.57 -22.77 31.58
N PRO A 169 28.15 -21.80 32.31
CA PRO A 169 27.44 -20.58 32.68
C PRO A 169 26.96 -19.76 31.49
N ARG A 170 27.64 -19.84 30.33
CA ARG A 170 27.29 -19.12 29.10
C ARG A 170 26.01 -19.63 28.44
N VAL A 171 25.63 -20.88 28.72
CA VAL A 171 24.52 -21.60 28.06
C VAL A 171 23.59 -22.26 29.08
N SER A 172 23.61 -21.81 30.34
CA SER A 172 22.85 -22.37 31.47
C SER A 172 21.32 -22.40 31.29
N ARG A 173 20.79 -21.60 30.37
CA ARG A 173 19.37 -21.58 30.01
C ARG A 173 18.92 -22.85 29.27
N TYR A 174 19.85 -23.58 28.66
CA TYR A 174 19.52 -24.79 27.92
C TYR A 174 19.51 -26.01 28.83
N ARG A 175 18.46 -26.84 28.70
CA ARG A 175 18.27 -28.04 29.50
C ARG A 175 19.44 -29.04 29.41
N PHE A 176 20.06 -29.17 28.24
CA PHE A 176 21.20 -30.09 28.09
C PHE A 176 22.41 -29.66 28.93
N CYS A 177 22.64 -28.35 29.11
CA CYS A 177 23.72 -27.85 29.95
C CYS A 177 23.47 -28.11 31.44
N GLN A 178 22.22 -28.02 31.87
CA GLN A 178 21.83 -28.36 33.25
C GLN A 178 22.10 -29.84 33.53
N ILE A 179 21.70 -30.72 32.62
CA ILE A 179 21.99 -32.15 32.72
C ILE A 179 23.50 -32.42 32.74
N MET A 180 24.29 -31.71 31.93
CA MET A 180 25.76 -31.83 31.99
C MET A 180 26.30 -31.42 33.35
N ALA A 181 25.89 -30.26 33.86
CA ALA A 181 26.31 -29.73 35.16
C ALA A 181 25.99 -30.70 36.30
N ASP A 182 24.78 -31.25 36.33
CA ASP A 182 24.32 -32.19 37.36
C ASP A 182 25.11 -33.52 37.35
N ASN A 183 25.71 -33.89 36.20
CA ASN A 183 26.52 -35.09 36.07
C ASN A 183 28.00 -34.88 36.44
N LEU A 184 28.52 -33.65 36.42
CA LEU A 184 29.94 -33.39 36.71
C LEU A 184 30.36 -33.83 38.13
N PRO A 185 29.58 -33.60 39.20
CA PRO A 185 29.93 -34.08 40.52
C PRO A 185 30.08 -35.59 40.60
N LYS A 186 29.22 -36.34 39.90
CA LYS A 186 29.27 -37.81 39.86
C LYS A 186 30.54 -38.30 39.17
N LEU A 187 30.84 -37.73 37.99
CA LEU A 187 32.08 -38.04 37.26
C LEU A 187 33.32 -37.72 38.09
N ARG A 188 33.29 -36.64 38.89
CA ARG A 188 34.39 -36.28 39.78
C ARG A 188 34.62 -37.34 40.87
N GLU A 189 33.55 -37.86 41.46
CA GLU A 189 33.66 -38.94 42.46
C GLU A 189 34.13 -40.25 41.82
N ASP A 190 33.61 -40.60 40.64
CA ASP A 190 34.05 -41.80 39.90
C ASP A 190 35.56 -41.76 39.58
N ILE A 191 36.07 -40.60 39.13
CA ILE A 191 37.52 -40.43 38.88
C ILE A 191 38.31 -40.63 40.17
N LYS A 192 37.84 -40.07 41.28
CA LYS A 192 38.50 -40.16 42.58
C LYS A 192 38.55 -41.62 43.05
N ASP A 193 37.44 -42.34 42.96
CA ASP A 193 37.36 -43.74 43.40
C ASP A 193 38.27 -44.64 42.57
N ILE A 194 38.24 -44.50 41.24
CA ILE A 194 39.10 -45.27 40.34
C ILE A 194 40.57 -44.93 40.58
N SER A 195 40.92 -43.64 40.68
CA SER A 195 42.31 -43.21 40.91
C SER A 195 42.83 -43.68 42.27
N MET A 196 41.99 -43.69 43.31
CA MET A 196 42.35 -44.21 44.63
C MET A 196 42.49 -45.73 44.64
N SER A 197 41.69 -46.45 43.86
CA SER A 197 41.86 -47.89 43.67
C SER A 197 43.18 -48.20 42.98
N ASP A 198 43.45 -47.55 41.84
CA ASP A 198 44.70 -47.72 41.08
C ASP A 198 45.93 -47.40 41.94
N LEU A 199 45.87 -46.35 42.78
CA LEU A 199 46.93 -46.02 43.72
C LEU A 199 47.13 -47.10 44.80
N LYS A 200 46.05 -47.64 45.37
CA LYS A 200 46.12 -48.73 46.35
C LYS A 200 46.73 -49.99 45.74
N ASP A 201 46.29 -50.35 44.54
CA ASP A 201 46.82 -51.51 43.82
C ASP A 201 48.31 -51.33 43.46
N PHE A 202 48.70 -50.11 43.09
CA PHE A 202 50.11 -49.76 42.86
C PHE A 202 50.95 -49.90 44.13
N LEU A 203 50.50 -49.37 45.26
CA LEU A 203 51.22 -49.48 46.55
C LEU A 203 51.33 -50.93 47.03
N GLU A 204 50.27 -51.73 46.88
CA GLU A 204 50.29 -53.15 47.20
C GLU A 204 51.25 -53.93 46.28
N SER A 205 51.31 -53.57 45.00
CA SER A 205 52.29 -54.12 44.06
C SER A 205 53.73 -53.78 44.46
N ILE A 206 54.01 -52.52 44.82
CA ILE A 206 55.32 -52.12 45.34
C ILE A 206 55.68 -52.94 46.56
N ARG A 207 54.78 -53.05 47.54
CA ARG A 207 55.03 -53.81 48.78
C ARG A 207 55.40 -55.27 48.51
N LYS A 208 54.75 -55.92 47.55
CA LYS A 208 55.06 -57.31 47.15
C LYS A 208 56.41 -57.47 46.47
N HIS A 209 56.86 -56.44 45.73
CA HIS A 209 58.11 -56.50 44.98
C HIS A 209 59.30 -55.91 45.74
N SER A 210 59.07 -55.01 46.70
CA SER A 210 60.11 -54.34 47.49
C SER A 210 60.93 -55.31 48.31
N ASP A 211 60.32 -56.37 48.85
CA ASP A 211 61.02 -57.37 49.67
C ASP A 211 62.06 -58.14 48.85
N LYS A 212 61.71 -58.54 47.61
CA LYS A 212 62.63 -59.22 46.68
C LYS A 212 63.76 -58.30 46.20
N ILE A 213 63.43 -57.04 45.91
CA ILE A 213 64.43 -56.04 45.50
C ILE A 213 65.38 -55.76 46.69
N GLY A 214 64.85 -55.62 47.90
CA GLY A 214 65.62 -55.43 49.13
C GLY A 214 66.55 -56.62 49.43
N GLU A 215 66.06 -57.86 49.31
CA GLU A 215 66.89 -59.06 49.47
C GLU A 215 68.04 -59.10 48.47
N THR A 216 67.78 -58.72 47.21
CA THR A 216 68.80 -58.70 46.15
C THR A 216 69.82 -57.58 46.36
N ALA A 217 69.36 -56.39 46.78
CA ALA A 217 70.24 -55.26 47.10
C ALA A 217 71.14 -55.54 48.32
N MET A 218 70.61 -56.22 49.34
CA MET A 218 71.37 -56.62 50.54
C MET A 218 72.42 -57.71 50.24
N LYS A 219 72.26 -58.51 49.18
CA LYS A 219 73.25 -59.50 48.72
C LYS A 219 74.38 -58.90 47.85
N GLN A 220 74.24 -57.65 47.40
CA GLN A 220 75.26 -56.93 46.61
C GLN A 220 76.14 -55.98 47.45
N VAL A 221 76.03 -56.04 48.78
CA VAL A 221 76.93 -55.40 49.76
C VAL A 221 77.74 -56.48 50.45
#